data_AF-A0A7X6URW8-F1
#
_entry.id   AF-A0A7X6URW8-F1
#
_cell.length_a   1.000
_cell.length_b   1.000
_cell.length_c   1.000
_cell.angle_alpha   90.00
_cell.angle_beta   90.00
_cell.angle_gamma   90.00
#
_symmetry.space_group_name_H-M   'P 1'
#
loop_
_entity.id
_entity.type
_entity.pdbx_description
1 polymer ?
#
loop_
_entity_poly.entity_id
_entity_poly.type
_entity_poly.pdbx_seq_one_letter_code
_entity_poly.pdbx_strand_id
1 'polypeptide(L)'
;MSNAKLAYAIWTWGLKEKSQMVTALKDIGEIGYRYFESVATAVDLFRDDVEEFKDIVNEYQVFPVSFYFWLRGNLQEDVETIKKSMDFLAANN
;
A
#
# COMPACT_ATOMS: atom_id res chain seq x y z
N MET A 1 -16.07 18.07 15.14
CA MET A 1 -15.27 17.99 13.90
C MET A 1 -15.26 16.54 13.47
N SER A 2 -15.48 16.25 12.18
CA SER A 2 -15.64 14.89 11.67
C SER A 2 -14.39 14.02 11.93
N ASN A 3 -14.59 12.74 12.24
CA ASN A 3 -13.56 11.68 12.33
C ASN A 3 -12.92 11.36 10.95
N ALA A 4 -12.73 12.36 10.09
CA ALA A 4 -12.12 12.18 8.79
C ALA A 4 -10.64 11.84 8.97
N LYS A 5 -10.19 10.79 8.31
CA LYS A 5 -8.79 10.35 8.26
C LYS A 5 -8.17 10.91 6.99
N LEU A 6 -6.97 11.48 7.10
CA LEU A 6 -6.18 11.93 5.95
C LEU A 6 -5.18 10.85 5.58
N ALA A 7 -5.11 10.53 4.29
CA ALA A 7 -4.15 9.59 3.73
C ALA A 7 -3.26 10.30 2.70
N TYR A 8 -2.02 9.83 2.57
CA TYR A 8 -1.07 10.33 1.58
C TYR A 8 -0.78 9.29 0.50
N ALA A 9 -0.71 9.73 -0.76
CA ALA A 9 -0.31 8.91 -1.89
C ALA A 9 1.22 8.71 -1.92
N ILE A 10 1.71 7.49 -1.66
CA ILE A 10 3.16 7.26 -1.46
C ILE A 10 3.92 6.75 -2.70
N TRP A 11 3.24 6.53 -3.83
CA TRP A 11 3.88 5.98 -5.04
C TRP A 11 4.98 6.89 -5.62
N THR A 12 5.05 8.16 -5.20
CA THR A 12 6.09 9.12 -5.63
C THR A 12 7.49 8.80 -5.11
N TRP A 13 7.63 8.02 -4.03
CA TRP A 13 8.94 7.55 -3.53
C TRP A 13 9.49 6.37 -4.35
N GLY A 14 8.66 5.75 -5.19
CA GLY A 14 9.01 4.58 -5.98
C GLY A 14 8.47 3.27 -5.39
N LEU A 15 8.44 2.26 -6.25
CA LEU A 15 7.76 0.98 -6.00
C LEU A 15 8.59 -0.20 -6.55
N LYS A 16 9.91 -0.02 -6.64
CA LYS A 16 10.84 -1.05 -7.12
C LYS A 16 11.43 -1.84 -5.96
N GLU A 17 11.58 -1.19 -4.81
CA GLU A 17 12.25 -1.75 -3.63
C GLU A 17 11.46 -1.42 -2.36
N LYS A 18 11.47 -2.34 -1.39
CA LYS A 18 10.75 -2.17 -0.10
C LYS A 18 11.26 -0.96 0.69
N SER A 19 12.54 -0.62 0.57
CA SER A 19 13.20 0.57 1.16
C SER A 19 12.52 1.89 0.78
N GLN A 20 11.94 1.97 -0.42
CA GLN A 20 11.24 3.16 -0.90
C GLN A 20 9.94 3.37 -0.14
N MET A 21 9.20 2.29 0.15
CA MET A 21 8.00 2.36 0.99
C MET A 21 8.37 2.76 2.42
N VAL A 22 9.40 2.13 3.01
CA VAL A 22 9.89 2.47 4.36
C VAL A 22 10.22 3.97 4.47
N THR A 23 10.92 4.52 3.48
CA THR A 23 11.23 5.95 3.41
C THR A 23 9.97 6.79 3.35
N ALA A 24 9.00 6.42 2.50
CA ALA A 24 7.74 7.14 2.39
C ALA A 24 6.95 7.15 3.70
N LEU A 25 6.83 5.99 4.37
CA LEU A 25 6.10 5.89 5.65
C LEU A 25 6.75 6.73 6.74
N LYS A 26 8.09 6.73 6.80
CA LYS A 26 8.83 7.60 7.70
C LYS A 26 8.54 9.08 7.43
N ASP A 27 8.71 9.52 6.19
CA ASP A 27 8.57 10.93 5.80
C ASP A 27 7.15 11.45 6.08
N ILE A 28 6.11 10.70 5.70
CA ILE A 28 4.72 11.13 5.94
C ILE A 28 4.32 11.02 7.41
N GLY A 29 4.91 10.07 8.14
CA GLY A 29 4.72 9.92 9.59
C GLY A 29 5.30 11.11 10.35
N GLU A 30 6.47 11.60 9.97
CA GLU A 30 7.12 12.79 10.56
C GLU A 30 6.27 14.06 10.42
N ILE A 31 5.50 14.19 9.34
CA ILE A 31 4.59 15.33 9.10
C ILE A 31 3.15 15.07 9.58
N GLY A 32 2.89 13.94 10.24
CA GLY A 32 1.65 13.68 10.99
C GLY A 32 0.60 12.83 10.28
N TYR A 33 0.87 12.26 9.11
CA TYR A 33 -0.03 11.29 8.50
C TYR A 33 0.02 9.95 9.23
N ARG A 34 -1.13 9.27 9.30
CA ARG A 34 -1.28 7.92 9.87
C ARG A 34 -1.86 6.92 8.89
N TYR A 35 -2.16 7.39 7.67
CA TYR A 35 -2.76 6.60 6.63
C TYR A 35 -2.09 6.88 5.29
N PHE A 36 -2.05 5.87 4.42
CA PHE A 36 -1.49 6.03 3.09
C PHE A 36 -2.30 5.27 2.03
N GLU A 37 -2.14 5.73 0.80
CA GLU A 37 -2.63 5.07 -0.40
C GLU A 37 -1.45 4.66 -1.27
N SER A 38 -1.56 3.52 -1.93
CA SER A 38 -0.54 3.06 -2.87
C SER A 38 -1.17 2.38 -4.08
N VAL A 39 -0.38 1.69 -4.90
CA VAL A 39 -0.83 1.05 -6.14
C VAL A 39 -0.53 -0.45 -6.11
N ALA A 40 -1.09 -1.19 -7.06
CA ALA A 40 -0.93 -2.65 -7.19
C ALA A 40 0.53 -3.12 -7.16
N THR A 41 1.48 -2.34 -7.67
CA THR A 41 2.91 -2.66 -7.60
C THR A 41 3.42 -2.79 -6.16
N ALA A 42 2.89 -2.01 -5.21
CA ALA A 42 3.19 -2.21 -3.80
C ALA A 42 2.66 -3.57 -3.30
N VAL A 43 1.48 -3.98 -3.73
CA VAL A 43 0.95 -5.32 -3.40
C VAL A 43 1.86 -6.40 -3.96
N ASP A 44 2.31 -6.27 -5.21
CA ASP A 44 3.23 -7.24 -5.83
C ASP A 44 4.56 -7.38 -5.08
N LEU A 45 5.06 -6.31 -4.43
CA LEU A 45 6.30 -6.35 -3.63
C LEU A 45 6.17 -7.16 -2.33
N PHE A 46 4.96 -7.26 -1.77
CA PHE A 46 4.74 -7.78 -0.42
C PHE A 46 3.75 -8.95 -0.34
N ARG A 47 3.03 -9.28 -1.41
CA ARG A 47 2.00 -10.35 -1.35
C ARG A 47 2.56 -11.73 -0.98
N ASP A 48 3.83 -11.98 -1.29
CA ASP A 48 4.50 -13.23 -0.96
C ASP A 48 5.13 -13.20 0.46
N ASP A 49 5.13 -12.04 1.12
CA ASP A 49 5.59 -11.84 2.51
C ASP A 49 4.73 -10.78 3.22
N VAL A 50 3.51 -11.20 3.58
CA VAL A 50 2.50 -10.33 4.20
C VAL A 50 2.93 -9.87 5.61
N GLU A 51 3.67 -10.71 6.34
CA GLU A 51 4.10 -10.38 7.69
C GLU A 51 5.16 -9.29 7.70
N GLU A 52 6.11 -9.29 6.75
CA GLU A 52 7.04 -8.17 6.60
C GLU A 52 6.32 -6.84 6.35
N PHE A 53 5.26 -6.84 5.52
CA PHE A 53 4.46 -5.65 5.32
C PHE A 53 3.80 -5.15 6.60
N LYS A 54 3.23 -6.06 7.40
CA LYS A 54 2.63 -5.73 8.70
C LYS A 54 3.66 -5.15 9.66
N ASP A 55 4.84 -5.76 9.75
CA ASP A 55 5.92 -5.30 10.60
C ASP A 55 6.33 -3.87 10.24
N ILE A 56 6.48 -3.58 8.94
CA ILE A 56 6.80 -2.23 8.45
C ILE A 56 5.70 -1.23 8.85
N VAL A 57 4.43 -1.48 8.53
CA VAL A 57 3.37 -0.49 8.83
C VAL A 57 3.16 -0.29 10.34
N ASN A 58 3.40 -1.33 11.14
CA ASN A 58 3.40 -1.25 12.60
C ASN A 58 4.60 -0.49 13.16
N GLU A 59 5.80 -0.66 12.61
CA GLU A 59 6.99 0.09 13.02
C GLU A 59 6.79 1.59 12.88
N TYR A 60 6.24 2.03 11.73
CA TYR A 60 6.04 3.46 11.45
C TYR A 60 4.68 4.00 11.92
N GLN A 61 3.76 3.13 12.35
CA GLN A 61 2.39 3.50 12.74
C GLN A 61 1.68 4.31 11.62
N VAL A 62 1.85 3.87 10.38
CA VAL A 62 1.19 4.46 9.19
C VAL A 62 0.58 3.32 8.37
N PHE A 63 -0.74 3.31 8.26
CA PHE A 63 -1.49 2.15 7.77
C PHE A 63 -2.06 2.37 6.37
N PRO A 64 -2.12 1.32 5.52
CA PRO A 64 -2.77 1.45 4.23
C PRO A 64 -4.27 1.69 4.40
N VAL A 65 -4.87 2.43 3.46
CA VAL A 65 -6.34 2.55 3.35
C VAL A 65 -6.86 2.16 1.97
N SER A 66 -6.02 2.21 0.94
CA SER A 66 -6.41 1.87 -0.42
C SER A 66 -5.19 1.49 -1.28
N PHE A 67 -5.44 0.64 -2.27
CA PHE A 67 -4.50 0.29 -3.33
C PHE A 67 -5.17 0.46 -4.69
N TYR A 68 -4.58 1.27 -5.57
CA TYR A 68 -5.09 1.49 -6.92
C TYR A 68 -4.58 0.43 -7.91
N PHE A 69 -5.48 -0.09 -8.73
CA PHE A 69 -5.19 -1.03 -9.80
C PHE A 69 -5.41 -0.35 -11.15
N TRP A 70 -4.33 -0.12 -11.90
CA TRP A 70 -4.41 0.42 -13.26
C TRP A 70 -4.94 -0.66 -14.20
N LEU A 71 -6.06 -0.39 -14.85
CA LEU A 71 -6.61 -1.29 -15.87
C LEU A 71 -5.72 -1.26 -17.12
N ARG A 72 -5.37 -2.43 -17.62
CA ARG A 72 -4.52 -2.61 -18.81
C ARG A 72 -5.33 -2.68 -20.10
N GLY A 73 -6.66 -2.63 -20.00
CA GLY A 73 -7.56 -2.78 -21.13
C GLY A 73 -7.77 -4.23 -21.56
N ASN A 74 -7.31 -5.18 -20.73
CA ASN A 74 -7.55 -6.61 -20.92
C ASN A 74 -8.26 -7.14 -19.67
N LEU A 75 -9.57 -7.38 -19.80
CA LEU A 75 -10.43 -7.81 -18.69
C LEU A 75 -9.88 -9.05 -17.96
N GLN A 76 -9.37 -10.03 -18.71
CA GLN A 76 -8.88 -11.27 -18.10
C GLN A 76 -7.64 -11.00 -17.26
N GLU A 77 -6.70 -10.20 -17.78
CA GLU A 77 -5.50 -9.82 -17.02
C GLU A 77 -5.85 -8.96 -15.80
N ASP A 78 -6.74 -7.99 -15.96
CA ASP A 78 -7.16 -7.08 -14.89
C ASP A 78 -7.83 -7.84 -13.73
N VAL A 79 -8.71 -8.80 -14.06
CA VAL A 79 -9.36 -9.68 -13.07
C VAL A 79 -8.35 -10.56 -12.35
N GLU A 80 -7.41 -11.18 -13.09
CA GLU A 80 -6.41 -12.05 -12.49
C GLU A 80 -5.43 -11.28 -11.59
N THR A 81 -5.07 -10.04 -11.95
CA THR A 81 -4.28 -9.18 -11.07
C THR A 81 -4.99 -8.91 -9.75
N ILE A 82 -6.27 -8.53 -9.77
CA ILE A 82 -7.03 -8.29 -8.54
C ILE A 82 -7.14 -9.57 -7.70
N LYS A 83 -7.49 -10.71 -8.31
CA LYS A 83 -7.61 -12.00 -7.61
C LYS A 83 -6.33 -12.37 -6.87
N LYS A 84 -5.17 -12.24 -7.52
CA LYS A 84 -3.86 -12.54 -6.91
C LYS A 84 -3.50 -11.60 -5.76
N SER A 85 -4.14 -10.44 -5.67
CA SER A 85 -3.94 -9.48 -4.59
C SER A 85 -4.92 -9.65 -3.43
N MET A 86 -5.98 -10.46 -3.57
CA MET A 86 -7.07 -10.51 -2.60
C MET A 86 -6.63 -10.93 -1.20
N ASP A 87 -5.76 -11.93 -1.07
CA ASP A 87 -5.29 -12.41 0.23
C ASP A 87 -4.48 -11.33 0.96
N PHE A 88 -3.60 -10.63 0.23
CA PHE A 88 -2.86 -9.50 0.77
C PHE A 88 -3.80 -8.37 1.21
N LEU A 89 -4.80 -8.01 0.38
CA LEU A 89 -5.76 -6.96 0.71
C LEU A 89 -6.63 -7.34 1.93
N ALA A 90 -7.08 -8.59 2.00
CA ALA A 90 -7.89 -9.08 3.12
C ALA A 90 -7.12 -9.10 4.44
N ALA A 91 -5.81 -9.37 4.40
CA ALA A 91 -4.96 -9.39 5.58
C ALA A 91 -4.59 -7.99 6.12
N ASN A 92 -4.85 -6.93 5.35
CA ASN A 92 -4.36 -5.57 5.62
C ASN A 92 -5.45 -4.48 5.47
N ASN A 93 -6.71 -4.83 5.73
CA ASN A 93 -7.87 -3.92 5.74
C ASN A 93 -8.26 -3.49 7.16
#